data_AF-A0A2K3JFP6-F1
#
_entry.id   AF-A0A2K3JFP6-F1
#
_cell.length_a   1.000
_cell.length_b   1.000
_cell.length_c   1.000
_cell.angle_alpha   90.00
_cell.angle_beta   90.00
_cell.angle_gamma   90.00
#
_symmetry.space_group_name_H-M   'P 1'
#
loop_
_entity.id
_entity.type
_entity.pdbx_description
1 polymer ?
#
loop_
_entity_poly.entity_id
_entity_poly.type
_entity_poly.pdbx_seq_one_letter_code
_entity_poly.pdbx_strand_id
1 'polypeptide(L)'
;MEVYEIAYLFLGLATLVAAGTIINYSRKRSAATSDPDIKAAFRPLYLFAIGLVIFGIGAVLTFLVLGDWLTVFSADSFVYQYNPYLNQYYLFYTFTLIELFFLSIAAGIILRQRLIMLFMIVMIFLAFILAFDSILIVEDMRSSNVAELYINFGNILSVLILFANAVLFSWIAYDTKRSTSLALGYAMIVQVLFVPRLYALLPVEIIIGISILALMGPAMIAFAFLRPDQKISGELIGYGASFALPVILIISLVTTGAIADLQVVIIAIFGAIAVMFAAGTASYTYGRWRETKAIPTALLMIIFGSFAVGQAVGMFANIGVFTTVTGVYFDLIASSFALIVFTVVAFLAAGYRTSASIPVIIYIPTIILIAQRYPDPVSVAFLTYWYLGLTVMALFFLPVILFSITWRRMKKAGAAGRSRPLGMALGLLIYILIRFPLLLLEFPYLDPGYGLVAAAFVVFWLSITGRLER
;
A
#
# COMPACT_ATOMS: atom_id res chain seq x y z
N MET A 1 10.28 -19.71 -3.28
CA MET A 1 9.29 -18.72 -3.74
C MET A 1 9.51 -17.42 -2.96
N GLU A 2 9.78 -16.33 -3.65
CA GLU A 2 10.10 -15.01 -3.09
C GLU A 2 8.83 -14.15 -2.88
N VAL A 3 8.94 -13.05 -2.13
CA VAL A 3 7.79 -12.21 -1.74
C VAL A 3 7.03 -11.66 -2.95
N TYR A 4 7.74 -11.18 -3.97
CA TYR A 4 7.12 -10.63 -5.17
C TYR A 4 6.43 -11.72 -6.02
N GLU A 5 6.92 -12.97 -5.96
CA GLU A 5 6.33 -14.09 -6.70
C GLU A 5 4.94 -14.42 -6.15
N ILE A 6 4.80 -14.50 -4.82
CA ILE A 6 3.50 -14.69 -4.16
C ILE A 6 2.62 -13.45 -4.33
N ALA A 7 3.22 -12.25 -4.40
CA ALA A 7 2.47 -11.03 -4.65
C ALA A 7 1.74 -11.03 -6.01
N TYR A 8 2.18 -11.80 -7.02
CA TYR A 8 1.41 -11.98 -8.27
C TYR A 8 0.03 -12.59 -8.03
N LEU A 9 -0.10 -13.55 -7.09
CA LEU A 9 -1.41 -14.13 -6.74
C LEU A 9 -2.35 -13.05 -6.23
N PHE A 10 -1.89 -12.27 -5.24
CA PHE A 10 -2.72 -11.25 -4.61
C PHE A 10 -3.00 -10.08 -5.55
N LEU A 11 -2.04 -9.70 -6.37
CA LEU A 11 -2.23 -8.70 -7.43
C LEU A 11 -3.30 -9.16 -8.41
N GLY A 12 -3.24 -10.42 -8.86
CA GLY A 12 -4.21 -11.01 -9.77
C GLY A 12 -5.62 -11.06 -9.17
N LEU A 13 -5.76 -11.62 -7.97
CA LEU A 13 -7.04 -11.69 -7.26
C LEU A 13 -7.63 -10.32 -6.95
N ALA A 14 -6.82 -9.37 -6.47
CA ALA A 14 -7.27 -8.02 -6.19
C ALA A 14 -7.69 -7.29 -7.47
N THR A 15 -6.99 -7.51 -8.58
CA THR A 15 -7.34 -6.93 -9.88
C THR A 15 -8.65 -7.49 -10.43
N LEU A 16 -8.92 -8.79 -10.23
CA LEU A 16 -10.22 -9.38 -10.57
C LEU A 16 -11.37 -8.77 -9.76
N VAL A 17 -11.16 -8.54 -8.46
CA VAL A 17 -12.14 -7.83 -7.62
C VAL A 17 -12.34 -6.39 -8.11
N ALA A 18 -11.27 -5.68 -8.42
CA ALA A 18 -11.33 -4.32 -8.97
C ALA A 18 -12.11 -4.28 -10.29
N ALA A 19 -11.85 -5.20 -11.22
CA ALA A 19 -12.61 -5.32 -12.47
C ALA A 19 -14.10 -5.59 -12.20
N GLY A 20 -14.42 -6.48 -11.27
CA GLY A 20 -15.79 -6.75 -10.82
C GLY A 20 -16.49 -5.50 -10.28
N THR A 21 -15.78 -4.65 -9.52
CA THR A 21 -16.34 -3.38 -9.04
C THR A 21 -16.64 -2.39 -10.17
N ILE A 22 -15.76 -2.28 -11.18
CA ILE A 22 -15.99 -1.44 -12.37
C ILE A 22 -17.20 -1.94 -13.15
N ILE A 23 -17.31 -3.26 -13.37
CA ILE A 23 -18.44 -3.87 -14.10
C ILE A 23 -19.75 -3.64 -13.35
N ASN A 24 -19.78 -3.88 -12.04
CA ASN A 24 -20.98 -3.69 -11.23
C ASN A 24 -21.44 -2.23 -11.24
N TYR A 25 -20.50 -1.29 -11.07
CA TYR A 25 -20.77 0.14 -11.16
C TYR A 25 -21.33 0.53 -12.54
N SER A 26 -20.63 0.11 -13.62
CA SER A 26 -21.02 0.43 -14.99
C SER A 26 -22.39 -0.16 -15.34
N ARG A 27 -22.68 -1.39 -14.91
CA ARG A 27 -23.98 -2.05 -15.12
C ARG A 27 -25.10 -1.31 -14.41
N LYS A 28 -24.93 -1.00 -13.13
CA LYS A 28 -25.94 -0.28 -12.33
C LYS A 28 -26.25 1.09 -12.94
N ARG A 29 -25.21 1.85 -13.31
CA ARG A 29 -25.37 3.22 -13.83
C ARG A 29 -25.89 3.25 -15.27
N SER A 30 -25.49 2.28 -16.10
CA SER A 30 -26.02 2.10 -17.45
C SER A 30 -27.48 1.66 -17.46
N ALA A 31 -27.90 0.79 -16.53
CA ALA A 31 -29.29 0.37 -16.38
C ALA A 31 -30.21 1.50 -15.87
N ALA A 32 -29.67 2.43 -15.07
CA ALA A 32 -30.41 3.55 -14.50
C ALA A 32 -30.73 4.68 -15.50
N THR A 33 -30.19 4.64 -16.71
CA THR A 33 -30.46 5.63 -17.76
C THR A 33 -31.08 4.96 -18.99
N SER A 34 -31.99 5.65 -19.67
CA SER A 34 -32.55 5.22 -20.96
C SER A 34 -31.79 5.79 -22.15
N ASP A 35 -30.96 6.81 -21.95
CA ASP A 35 -30.23 7.53 -22.99
C ASP A 35 -29.13 6.66 -23.64
N PRO A 36 -29.21 6.38 -24.97
CA PRO A 36 -28.22 5.61 -25.70
C PRO A 36 -26.81 6.19 -25.66
N ASP A 37 -26.66 7.51 -25.64
CA ASP A 37 -25.37 8.19 -25.68
C ASP A 37 -24.65 8.08 -24.33
N ILE A 38 -25.41 8.21 -23.23
CA ILE A 38 -24.89 7.98 -21.88
C ILE A 38 -24.53 6.50 -21.70
N LYS A 39 -25.30 5.57 -22.27
CA LYS A 39 -24.94 4.13 -22.27
C LYS A 39 -23.66 3.87 -23.06
N ALA A 40 -23.48 4.52 -24.20
CA ALA A 40 -22.27 4.39 -25.01
C ALA A 40 -21.01 4.88 -24.27
N ALA A 41 -21.14 5.87 -23.38
CA ALA A 41 -20.04 6.38 -22.55
C ALA A 41 -19.48 5.35 -21.55
N PHE A 42 -20.19 4.26 -21.24
CA PHE A 42 -19.69 3.17 -20.38
C PHE A 42 -18.90 2.10 -21.14
N ARG A 43 -18.96 2.06 -22.49
CA ARG A 43 -18.23 1.04 -23.29
C ARG A 43 -16.72 1.02 -23.00
N PRO A 44 -16.01 2.15 -22.87
CA PRO A 44 -14.60 2.15 -22.50
C PRO A 44 -14.33 1.54 -21.13
N LEU A 45 -15.23 1.72 -20.15
CA LEU A 45 -15.08 1.14 -18.82
C LEU A 45 -15.25 -0.38 -18.82
N TYR A 46 -16.14 -0.91 -19.67
CA TYR A 46 -16.25 -2.36 -19.86
C TYR A 46 -15.00 -2.93 -20.52
N LEU A 47 -14.45 -2.27 -21.55
CA LEU A 47 -13.19 -2.70 -22.18
C LEU A 47 -12.03 -2.65 -21.20
N PHE A 48 -11.94 -1.60 -20.37
CA PHE A 48 -10.94 -1.51 -19.31
C PHE A 48 -11.07 -2.67 -18.31
N ALA A 49 -12.29 -2.97 -17.85
CA ALA A 49 -12.52 -4.06 -16.93
C ALA A 49 -12.19 -5.43 -17.54
N ILE A 50 -12.46 -5.65 -18.83
CA ILE A 50 -12.04 -6.86 -19.54
C ILE A 50 -10.51 -6.98 -19.57
N GLY A 51 -9.81 -5.88 -19.87
CA GLY A 51 -8.34 -5.83 -19.79
C GLY A 51 -7.83 -6.24 -18.41
N LEU A 52 -8.40 -5.67 -17.33
CA LEU A 52 -8.05 -6.04 -15.95
C LEU A 52 -8.35 -7.51 -15.63
N VAL A 53 -9.44 -8.08 -16.15
CA VAL A 53 -9.73 -9.51 -15.96
C VAL A 53 -8.65 -10.37 -16.59
N ILE A 54 -8.25 -10.03 -17.82
CA ILE A 54 -7.19 -10.74 -18.55
C ILE A 54 -5.89 -10.64 -17.76
N PHE A 55 -5.46 -9.45 -17.39
CA PHE A 55 -4.26 -9.28 -16.56
C PHE A 55 -4.34 -10.04 -15.24
N GLY A 56 -5.49 -9.98 -14.55
CA GLY A 56 -5.71 -10.69 -13.30
C GLY A 56 -5.54 -12.20 -13.44
N ILE A 57 -6.09 -12.80 -14.51
CA ILE A 57 -5.89 -14.21 -14.85
C ILE A 57 -4.42 -14.48 -15.15
N GLY A 58 -3.77 -13.64 -15.98
CA GLY A 58 -2.35 -13.78 -16.32
C GLY A 58 -1.44 -13.78 -15.09
N ALA A 59 -1.67 -12.89 -14.14
CA ALA A 59 -0.91 -12.82 -12.89
C ALA A 59 -1.12 -14.07 -12.01
N VAL A 60 -2.35 -14.57 -11.88
CA VAL A 60 -2.62 -15.81 -11.16
C VAL A 60 -1.95 -17.01 -11.84
N LEU A 61 -2.06 -17.14 -13.16
CA LEU A 61 -1.41 -18.22 -13.90
C LEU A 61 0.10 -18.16 -13.79
N THR A 62 0.70 -16.97 -13.84
CA THR A 62 2.14 -16.77 -13.63
C THR A 62 2.57 -17.28 -12.26
N PHE A 63 1.81 -16.98 -11.21
CA PHE A 63 2.06 -17.53 -9.88
C PHE A 63 1.99 -19.07 -9.85
N LEU A 64 1.05 -19.69 -10.57
CA LEU A 64 0.99 -21.15 -10.67
C LEU A 64 2.21 -21.74 -11.40
N VAL A 65 2.76 -21.04 -12.40
CA VAL A 65 3.99 -21.44 -13.08
C VAL A 65 5.19 -21.33 -12.15
N LEU A 66 5.32 -20.21 -11.42
CA LEU A 66 6.39 -20.00 -10.45
C LEU A 66 6.35 -21.00 -9.28
N GLY A 67 5.16 -21.50 -8.94
CA GLY A 67 4.96 -22.54 -7.94
C GLY A 67 5.16 -23.97 -8.46
N ASP A 68 5.61 -24.16 -9.71
CA ASP A 68 5.72 -25.46 -10.40
C ASP A 68 4.39 -26.25 -10.46
N TRP A 69 3.25 -25.58 -10.31
CA TRP A 69 1.91 -26.19 -10.39
C TRP A 69 1.34 -26.16 -11.81
N LEU A 70 1.92 -25.34 -12.69
CA LEU A 70 1.56 -25.24 -14.10
C LEU A 70 2.82 -25.19 -14.96
N THR A 71 2.93 -26.10 -15.94
CA THR A 71 4.01 -26.08 -16.93
C THR A 71 3.49 -25.56 -18.26
N VAL A 72 4.08 -24.48 -18.77
CA VAL A 72 3.69 -23.87 -20.06
C VAL A 72 4.39 -24.54 -21.23
N PHE A 73 5.69 -24.76 -21.09
CA PHE A 73 6.53 -25.45 -22.07
C PHE A 73 6.75 -26.90 -21.63
N SER A 74 6.88 -27.81 -22.59
CA SER A 74 7.20 -29.21 -22.30
C SER A 74 8.58 -29.33 -21.64
N ALA A 75 8.79 -30.32 -20.76
CA ALA A 75 10.09 -30.55 -20.13
C ALA A 75 11.24 -30.79 -21.13
N ASP A 76 10.90 -31.27 -22.33
CA ASP A 76 11.84 -31.52 -23.42
C ASP A 76 12.15 -30.26 -24.28
N SER A 77 11.49 -29.14 -24.02
CA SER A 77 11.67 -27.91 -24.80
C SER A 77 12.96 -27.19 -24.42
N PHE A 78 13.63 -26.57 -25.40
CA PHE A 78 14.87 -25.84 -25.15
C PHE A 78 14.61 -24.59 -24.30
N VAL A 79 13.42 -23.97 -24.43
CA VAL A 79 12.96 -22.87 -23.56
C VAL A 79 12.90 -23.32 -22.10
N TYR A 80 12.28 -24.46 -21.82
CA TYR A 80 12.15 -24.99 -20.46
C TYR A 80 13.51 -25.24 -19.82
N GLN A 81 14.45 -25.82 -20.57
CA GLN A 81 15.75 -26.25 -20.04
C GLN A 81 16.78 -25.11 -19.94
N TYR A 82 16.76 -24.15 -20.86
CA TYR A 82 17.85 -23.17 -21.02
C TYR A 82 17.41 -21.70 -20.96
N ASN A 83 16.11 -21.40 -20.85
CA ASN A 83 15.63 -20.02 -20.69
C ASN A 83 14.60 -19.89 -19.55
N PRO A 84 15.05 -19.80 -18.28
CA PRO A 84 14.15 -19.77 -17.13
C PRO A 84 13.22 -18.56 -17.13
N TYR A 85 13.68 -17.41 -17.62
CA TYR A 85 12.87 -16.19 -17.69
C TYR A 85 11.63 -16.37 -18.58
N LEU A 86 11.84 -16.86 -19.80
CA LEU A 86 10.73 -17.08 -20.74
C LEU A 86 9.81 -18.18 -20.21
N ASN A 87 10.35 -19.26 -19.66
CA ASN A 87 9.55 -20.32 -19.06
C ASN A 87 8.63 -19.81 -17.93
N GLN A 88 9.17 -18.98 -17.03
CA GLN A 88 8.46 -18.51 -15.83
C GLN A 88 7.49 -17.34 -16.09
N TYR A 89 7.86 -16.39 -16.97
CA TYR A 89 7.16 -15.11 -17.11
C TYR A 89 6.46 -14.92 -18.46
N TYR A 90 6.45 -15.93 -19.34
CA TYR A 90 5.77 -15.85 -20.63
C TYR A 90 4.28 -15.51 -20.47
N LEU A 91 3.55 -16.19 -19.59
CA LEU A 91 2.12 -15.90 -19.38
C LEU A 91 1.89 -14.48 -18.86
N PHE A 92 2.73 -13.99 -17.94
CA PHE A 92 2.64 -12.62 -17.45
C PHE A 92 2.74 -11.63 -18.62
N TYR A 93 3.76 -11.82 -19.47
CA TYR A 93 4.02 -10.95 -20.60
C TYR A 93 2.89 -10.99 -21.64
N THR A 94 2.46 -12.19 -22.05
CA THR A 94 1.39 -12.37 -23.04
C THR A 94 0.07 -11.77 -22.58
N PHE A 95 -0.33 -12.02 -21.33
CA PHE A 95 -1.58 -11.47 -20.80
C PHE A 95 -1.51 -9.95 -20.59
N THR A 96 -0.33 -9.40 -20.27
CA THR A 96 -0.11 -7.94 -20.23
C THR A 96 -0.28 -7.33 -21.62
N LEU A 97 0.24 -7.94 -22.69
CA LEU A 97 0.03 -7.47 -24.06
C LEU A 97 -1.45 -7.51 -24.47
N ILE A 98 -2.17 -8.58 -24.11
CA ILE A 98 -3.60 -8.69 -24.41
C ILE A 98 -4.38 -7.64 -23.61
N GLU A 99 -4.07 -7.42 -22.32
CA GLU A 99 -4.66 -6.33 -21.53
C GLU A 99 -4.44 -4.98 -22.22
N LEU A 100 -3.19 -4.69 -22.60
CA LEU A 100 -2.81 -3.44 -23.26
C LEU A 100 -3.63 -3.17 -24.51
N PHE A 101 -3.98 -4.20 -25.28
CA PHE A 101 -4.85 -4.06 -26.45
C PHE A 101 -6.22 -3.49 -26.07
N PHE A 102 -6.86 -4.01 -25.03
CA PHE A 102 -8.15 -3.50 -24.54
C PHE A 102 -8.03 -2.09 -23.96
N LEU A 103 -6.96 -1.82 -23.21
CA LEU A 103 -6.70 -0.52 -22.60
C LEU A 103 -6.47 0.56 -23.67
N SER A 104 -5.70 0.26 -24.70
CA SER A 104 -5.43 1.18 -25.81
C SER A 104 -6.69 1.49 -26.63
N ILE A 105 -7.57 0.51 -26.84
CA ILE A 105 -8.89 0.76 -27.46
C ILE A 105 -9.76 1.63 -26.54
N ALA A 106 -9.82 1.32 -25.25
CA ALA A 106 -10.60 2.09 -24.29
C ALA A 106 -10.13 3.56 -24.25
N ALA A 107 -8.82 3.80 -24.17
CA ALA A 107 -8.21 5.12 -24.20
C ALA A 107 -8.49 5.85 -25.53
N GLY A 108 -8.37 5.14 -26.67
CA GLY A 108 -8.67 5.69 -28.00
C GLY A 108 -10.12 6.16 -28.15
N ILE A 109 -11.08 5.40 -27.61
CA ILE A 109 -12.50 5.79 -27.60
C ILE A 109 -12.71 7.03 -26.72
N ILE A 110 -12.10 7.07 -25.53
CA ILE A 110 -12.25 8.20 -24.59
C ILE A 110 -11.70 9.49 -25.20
N LEU A 111 -10.51 9.45 -25.80
CA LEU A 111 -9.83 10.62 -26.36
C LEU A 111 -10.38 11.02 -27.72
N ARG A 112 -11.15 10.15 -28.38
CA ARG A 112 -11.60 10.30 -29.78
C ARG A 112 -10.43 10.45 -30.77
N GLN A 113 -9.23 9.99 -30.41
CA GLN A 113 -8.03 10.09 -31.23
C GLN A 113 -7.66 8.73 -31.85
N ARG A 114 -8.09 8.51 -33.10
CA ARG A 114 -7.89 7.25 -33.81
C ARG A 114 -6.42 6.95 -34.13
N LEU A 115 -5.61 7.98 -34.39
CA LEU A 115 -4.19 7.84 -34.73
C LEU A 115 -3.35 7.30 -33.57
N ILE A 116 -3.52 7.85 -32.36
CA ILE A 116 -2.79 7.36 -31.17
C ILE A 116 -3.20 5.93 -30.86
N MET A 117 -4.50 5.62 -30.95
CA MET A 117 -5.00 4.25 -30.77
C MET A 117 -4.35 3.28 -31.75
N LEU A 118 -4.32 3.62 -33.04
CA LEU A 118 -3.74 2.75 -34.07
C LEU A 118 -2.23 2.57 -33.88
N PHE A 119 -1.51 3.64 -33.55
CA PHE A 119 -0.09 3.57 -33.22
C PHE A 119 0.17 2.63 -32.02
N MET A 120 -0.58 2.76 -30.93
CA MET A 120 -0.44 1.86 -29.77
C MET A 120 -0.72 0.40 -30.15
N ILE A 121 -1.75 0.13 -30.96
CA ILE A 121 -2.07 -1.23 -31.42
C ILE A 121 -0.93 -1.82 -32.27
N VAL A 122 -0.34 -1.03 -33.18
CA VAL A 122 0.82 -1.47 -33.98
C VAL A 122 2.01 -1.80 -33.08
N MET A 123 2.27 -0.98 -32.07
CA MET A 123 3.33 -1.24 -31.09
C MET A 123 3.07 -2.50 -30.28
N ILE A 124 1.84 -2.75 -29.84
CA ILE A 124 1.45 -4.00 -29.14
C ILE A 124 1.65 -5.21 -30.06
N PHE A 125 1.27 -5.10 -31.33
CA PHE A 125 1.44 -6.18 -32.30
C PHE A 125 2.91 -6.48 -32.56
N LEU A 126 3.75 -5.45 -32.66
CA LEU A 126 5.20 -5.60 -32.79
C LEU A 126 5.82 -6.25 -31.54
N ALA A 127 5.37 -5.88 -30.34
CA ALA A 127 5.77 -6.53 -29.09
C ALA A 127 5.40 -8.02 -29.07
N PHE A 128 4.20 -8.35 -29.56
CA PHE A 128 3.72 -9.72 -29.66
C PHE A 128 4.56 -10.56 -30.64
N ILE A 129 4.90 -10.01 -31.81
CA ILE A 129 5.79 -10.66 -32.78
C ILE A 129 7.16 -10.93 -32.16
N LEU A 130 7.76 -9.94 -31.50
CA LEU A 130 9.08 -10.11 -30.87
C LEU A 130 9.09 -11.22 -29.81
N ALA A 131 8.02 -11.36 -29.03
CA ALA A 131 7.91 -12.44 -28.07
C ALA A 131 7.73 -13.80 -28.74
N PHE A 132 6.95 -13.87 -29.82
CA PHE A 132 6.83 -15.11 -30.59
C PHE A 132 8.16 -15.51 -31.26
N ASP A 133 8.84 -14.57 -31.90
CA ASP A 133 10.16 -14.77 -32.51
C ASP A 133 11.20 -15.21 -31.48
N SER A 134 11.12 -14.69 -30.24
CA SER A 134 12.02 -15.13 -29.17
C SER A 134 11.87 -16.63 -28.86
N ILE A 135 10.65 -17.18 -28.88
CA ILE A 135 10.42 -18.62 -28.68
C ILE A 135 11.06 -19.42 -29.81
N LEU A 136 10.83 -19.01 -31.06
CA LEU A 136 11.39 -19.70 -32.23
C LEU A 136 12.93 -19.68 -32.22
N ILE A 137 13.54 -18.54 -31.87
CA ILE A 137 15.01 -18.43 -31.78
C ILE A 137 15.57 -19.35 -30.69
N VAL A 138 14.88 -19.51 -29.56
CA VAL A 138 15.32 -20.43 -28.51
C VAL A 138 15.14 -21.89 -28.93
N GLU A 139 13.99 -22.27 -29.49
CA GLU A 139 13.71 -23.67 -29.86
C GLU A 139 14.48 -24.13 -31.11
N ASP A 140 14.52 -23.31 -32.17
CA ASP A 140 15.11 -23.69 -33.45
C ASP A 140 16.60 -23.35 -33.54
N MET A 141 16.98 -22.13 -33.14
CA MET A 141 18.34 -21.62 -33.29
C MET A 141 19.21 -21.85 -32.04
N ARG A 142 18.62 -22.29 -30.92
CA ARG A 142 19.28 -22.58 -29.64
C ARG A 142 20.14 -21.40 -29.14
N SER A 143 19.72 -20.18 -29.46
CA SER A 143 20.47 -18.95 -29.17
C SER A 143 19.75 -18.12 -28.11
N SER A 144 20.11 -18.35 -26.84
CA SER A 144 19.48 -17.64 -25.72
C SER A 144 19.75 -16.13 -25.74
N ASN A 145 20.95 -15.70 -26.14
CA ASN A 145 21.33 -14.28 -26.11
C ASN A 145 20.51 -13.43 -27.09
N VAL A 146 20.22 -13.94 -28.29
CA VAL A 146 19.44 -13.21 -29.31
C VAL A 146 17.97 -13.16 -28.92
N ALA A 147 17.43 -14.28 -28.43
CA ALA A 147 16.06 -14.32 -27.91
C ALA A 147 15.88 -13.38 -26.71
N GLU A 148 16.87 -13.30 -25.83
CA GLU A 148 16.85 -12.41 -24.69
C GLU A 148 16.83 -10.92 -25.09
N LEU A 149 17.53 -10.55 -26.16
CA LEU A 149 17.48 -9.20 -26.73
C LEU A 149 16.07 -8.88 -27.23
N TYR A 150 15.38 -9.83 -27.87
CA TYR A 150 14.03 -9.65 -28.40
C TYR A 150 13.01 -9.51 -27.27
N ILE A 151 13.13 -10.34 -26.23
CA ILE A 151 12.33 -10.25 -25.01
C ILE A 151 12.52 -8.89 -24.33
N ASN A 152 13.76 -8.43 -24.18
CA ASN A 152 14.05 -7.13 -23.57
C ASN A 152 13.46 -5.97 -24.37
N PHE A 153 13.57 -6.02 -25.69
CA PHE A 153 13.00 -5.00 -26.55
C PHE A 153 11.46 -5.00 -26.48
N GLY A 154 10.82 -6.18 -26.46
CA GLY A 154 9.39 -6.33 -26.24
C GLY A 154 8.91 -5.85 -24.87
N ASN A 155 9.70 -6.06 -23.80
CA ASN A 155 9.42 -5.54 -22.46
C ASN A 155 9.48 -4.01 -22.42
N ILE A 156 10.53 -3.40 -23.01
CA ILE A 156 10.65 -1.94 -23.11
C ILE A 156 9.44 -1.37 -23.82
N LEU A 157 9.01 -2.01 -24.91
CA LEU A 157 7.84 -1.58 -25.66
C LEU A 157 6.55 -1.62 -24.82
N SER A 158 6.35 -2.70 -24.07
CA SER A 158 5.21 -2.85 -23.15
C SER A 158 5.20 -1.78 -22.07
N VAL A 159 6.37 -1.48 -21.49
CA VAL A 159 6.55 -0.40 -20.50
C VAL A 159 6.21 0.97 -21.10
N LEU A 160 6.67 1.26 -22.32
CA LEU A 160 6.35 2.52 -23.00
C LEU A 160 4.85 2.66 -23.26
N ILE A 161 4.16 1.58 -23.64
CA ILE A 161 2.71 1.59 -23.88
C ILE A 161 1.95 1.78 -22.56
N LEU A 162 2.31 1.05 -21.51
CA LEU A 162 1.72 1.23 -20.17
C LEU A 162 1.93 2.65 -19.66
N PHE A 163 3.12 3.22 -19.83
CA PHE A 163 3.41 4.60 -19.46
C PHE A 163 2.60 5.60 -20.29
N ALA A 164 2.45 5.38 -21.59
CA ALA A 164 1.59 6.21 -22.43
C ALA A 164 0.13 6.16 -21.95
N ASN A 165 -0.42 4.97 -21.69
CA ASN A 165 -1.76 4.82 -21.11
C ASN A 165 -1.87 5.51 -19.74
N ALA A 166 -0.86 5.38 -18.88
CA ALA A 166 -0.81 6.07 -17.59
C ALA A 166 -0.87 7.59 -17.72
N VAL A 167 -0.11 8.17 -18.66
CA VAL A 167 -0.14 9.61 -18.97
C VAL A 167 -1.53 10.02 -19.45
N LEU A 168 -2.14 9.25 -20.34
CA LEU A 168 -3.49 9.51 -20.86
C LEU A 168 -4.54 9.50 -19.74
N PHE A 169 -4.57 8.48 -18.88
CA PHE A 169 -5.51 8.42 -17.75
C PHE A 169 -5.23 9.49 -16.69
N SER A 170 -3.98 9.86 -16.48
CA SER A 170 -3.59 10.96 -15.60
C SER A 170 -4.04 12.31 -16.16
N TRP A 171 -3.98 12.50 -17.48
CA TRP A 171 -4.53 13.69 -18.14
C TRP A 171 -6.06 13.74 -18.04
N ILE A 172 -6.76 12.62 -18.27
CA ILE A 172 -8.20 12.53 -18.03
C ILE A 172 -8.54 12.84 -16.57
N ALA A 173 -7.71 12.39 -15.62
CA ALA A 173 -7.88 12.72 -14.20
C ALA A 173 -7.69 14.22 -13.93
N TYR A 174 -6.71 14.87 -14.57
CA TYR A 174 -6.51 16.31 -14.49
C TYR A 174 -7.74 17.09 -14.96
N ASP A 175 -8.34 16.70 -16.09
CA ASP A 175 -9.51 17.37 -16.66
C ASP A 175 -10.79 17.10 -15.85
N THR A 176 -11.05 15.84 -15.51
CA THR A 176 -12.28 15.43 -14.82
C THR A 176 -12.26 15.68 -13.32
N LYS A 177 -11.07 15.80 -12.72
CA LYS A 177 -10.83 15.90 -11.28
C LYS A 177 -11.47 14.75 -10.47
N ARG A 178 -11.71 13.59 -11.11
CA ARG A 178 -12.34 12.40 -10.49
C ARG A 178 -11.31 11.41 -9.98
N SER A 179 -11.58 10.83 -8.81
CA SER A 179 -10.75 9.77 -8.21
C SER A 179 -10.70 8.49 -9.04
N THR A 180 -11.76 8.17 -9.79
CA THR A 180 -11.83 7.00 -10.67
C THR A 180 -10.75 7.05 -11.74
N SER A 181 -10.60 8.17 -12.45
CA SER A 181 -9.58 8.31 -13.49
C SER A 181 -8.16 8.29 -12.93
N LEU A 182 -7.95 8.88 -11.74
CA LEU A 182 -6.67 8.80 -11.03
C LEU A 182 -6.32 7.36 -10.65
N ALA A 183 -7.29 6.60 -10.12
CA ALA A 183 -7.08 5.21 -9.72
C ALA A 183 -6.66 4.33 -10.90
N LEU A 184 -7.31 4.52 -12.05
CA LEU A 184 -6.97 3.82 -13.29
C LEU A 184 -5.57 4.20 -13.76
N GLY A 185 -5.24 5.49 -13.81
CA GLY A 185 -3.90 5.96 -14.18
C GLY A 185 -2.81 5.44 -13.24
N TYR A 186 -3.07 5.45 -11.93
CA TYR A 186 -2.16 4.89 -10.93
C TYR A 186 -1.92 3.39 -11.15
N ALA A 187 -2.96 2.59 -11.38
CA ALA A 187 -2.79 1.16 -11.62
C ALA A 187 -1.88 0.87 -12.82
N MET A 188 -1.98 1.67 -13.89
CA MET A 188 -1.09 1.55 -15.07
C MET A 188 0.36 1.91 -14.73
N ILE A 189 0.59 2.96 -13.93
CA ILE A 189 1.94 3.32 -13.46
C ILE A 189 2.55 2.18 -12.66
N VAL A 190 1.79 1.58 -11.75
CA VAL A 190 2.40 0.59 -10.86
C VAL A 190 2.53 -0.80 -11.50
N GLN A 191 1.72 -1.13 -12.50
CA GLN A 191 1.98 -2.30 -13.36
C GLN A 191 3.35 -2.20 -14.05
N VAL A 192 3.80 -1.00 -14.46
CA VAL A 192 5.16 -0.79 -15.00
C VAL A 192 6.25 -1.12 -13.97
N LEU A 193 5.98 -0.83 -12.69
CA LEU A 193 6.94 -1.13 -11.63
C LEU A 193 6.98 -2.63 -11.27
N PHE A 194 5.98 -3.41 -11.69
CA PHE A 194 5.84 -4.84 -11.42
C PHE A 194 6.48 -5.74 -12.49
N VAL A 195 7.44 -5.22 -13.27
CA VAL A 195 8.17 -5.97 -14.29
C VAL A 195 9.11 -6.97 -13.59
N PRO A 196 8.97 -8.29 -13.83
CA PRO A 196 9.72 -9.32 -13.12
C PRO A 196 11.23 -9.10 -13.07
N ARG A 197 11.78 -8.59 -14.16
CA ARG A 197 13.22 -8.37 -14.34
C ARG A 197 13.80 -7.25 -13.46
N LEU A 198 12.95 -6.33 -12.98
CA LEU A 198 13.37 -5.31 -12.01
C LEU A 198 13.71 -5.94 -10.65
N TYR A 199 13.05 -7.05 -10.29
CA TYR A 199 13.25 -7.71 -9.00
C TYR A 199 14.57 -8.46 -8.88
N ALA A 200 15.18 -8.85 -10.00
CA ALA A 200 16.51 -9.45 -10.01
C ALA A 200 17.66 -8.44 -9.74
N LEU A 201 17.39 -7.14 -9.85
CA LEU A 201 18.42 -6.09 -9.80
C LEU A 201 18.31 -5.18 -8.57
N LEU A 202 17.20 -5.27 -7.82
CA LEU A 202 16.88 -4.34 -6.74
C LEU A 202 17.07 -5.01 -5.37
N PRO A 203 17.51 -4.26 -4.34
CA PRO A 203 17.48 -4.72 -2.95
C PRO A 203 16.07 -5.11 -2.50
N VAL A 204 15.96 -6.07 -1.58
CA VAL A 204 14.69 -6.64 -1.07
C VAL A 204 13.76 -5.55 -0.53
N GLU A 205 14.31 -4.52 0.12
CA GLU A 205 13.55 -3.37 0.65
C GLU A 205 12.83 -2.60 -0.46
N ILE A 206 13.49 -2.40 -1.60
CA ILE A 206 12.92 -1.70 -2.75
C ILE A 206 11.89 -2.59 -3.44
N ILE A 207 12.16 -3.90 -3.56
CA ILE A 207 11.22 -4.88 -4.10
C ILE A 207 9.91 -4.86 -3.31
N ILE A 208 10.00 -4.86 -1.97
CA ILE A 208 8.84 -4.79 -1.09
C ILE A 208 8.11 -3.46 -1.24
N GLY A 209 8.83 -2.34 -1.29
CA GLY A 209 8.23 -1.02 -1.53
C GLY A 209 7.43 -0.97 -2.83
N ILE A 210 8.01 -1.48 -3.93
CA ILE A 210 7.35 -1.60 -5.22
C ILE A 210 6.12 -2.52 -5.14
N SER A 211 6.23 -3.66 -4.45
CA SER A 211 5.16 -4.63 -4.31
C SER A 211 3.97 -4.06 -3.54
N ILE A 212 4.24 -3.29 -2.48
CA ILE A 212 3.22 -2.53 -1.74
C ILE A 212 2.52 -1.56 -2.69
N LEU A 213 3.26 -0.73 -3.42
CA LEU A 213 2.68 0.23 -4.36
C LEU A 213 1.80 -0.50 -5.40
N ALA A 214 2.22 -1.67 -5.89
CA ALA A 214 1.49 -2.41 -6.92
C ALA A 214 0.15 -2.91 -6.41
N LEU A 215 0.14 -3.48 -5.21
CA LEU A 215 -1.08 -3.95 -4.56
C LEU A 215 -2.03 -2.81 -4.16
N MET A 216 -1.55 -1.57 -4.03
CA MET A 216 -2.41 -0.42 -3.80
C MET A 216 -3.33 -0.13 -5.00
N GLY A 217 -2.88 -0.40 -6.23
CA GLY A 217 -3.61 -0.06 -7.46
C GLY A 217 -5.03 -0.64 -7.52
N PRO A 218 -5.20 -1.97 -7.43
CA PRO A 218 -6.52 -2.58 -7.42
C PRO A 218 -7.42 -2.12 -6.28
N ALA A 219 -6.87 -1.92 -5.08
CA ALA A 219 -7.61 -1.40 -3.94
C ALA A 219 -8.11 0.03 -4.19
N MET A 220 -7.25 0.90 -4.73
CA MET A 220 -7.61 2.27 -5.11
C MET A 220 -8.72 2.29 -6.15
N ILE A 221 -8.68 1.40 -7.15
CA ILE A 221 -9.76 1.25 -8.13
C ILE A 221 -11.07 0.87 -7.43
N ALA A 222 -11.07 -0.19 -6.61
CA ALA A 222 -12.27 -0.64 -5.91
C ALA A 222 -12.89 0.48 -5.06
N PHE A 223 -12.09 1.21 -4.29
CA PHE A 223 -12.58 2.34 -3.48
C PHE A 223 -13.10 3.51 -4.33
N ALA A 224 -12.40 3.89 -5.40
CA ALA A 224 -12.82 4.99 -6.26
C ALA A 224 -14.17 4.70 -6.94
N PHE A 225 -14.42 3.45 -7.34
CA PHE A 225 -15.68 3.05 -7.98
C PHE A 225 -16.81 2.78 -6.99
N LEU A 226 -16.51 2.53 -5.70
CA LEU A 226 -17.51 2.56 -4.62
C LEU A 226 -17.94 3.99 -4.26
N ARG A 227 -17.09 4.99 -4.51
CA ARG A 227 -17.38 6.42 -4.29
C ARG A 227 -17.03 7.27 -5.53
N PRO A 228 -17.74 7.07 -6.65
CA PRO A 228 -17.42 7.68 -7.94
C PRO A 228 -17.49 9.21 -7.92
N ASP A 229 -18.25 9.77 -6.96
CA ASP A 229 -18.37 11.22 -6.81
C ASP A 229 -17.21 11.88 -6.05
N GLN A 230 -16.31 11.08 -5.48
CA GLN A 230 -15.13 11.57 -4.80
C GLN A 230 -14.18 12.25 -5.81
N LYS A 231 -13.91 13.54 -5.59
CA LYS A 231 -12.86 14.27 -6.30
C LYS A 231 -11.48 13.67 -5.94
N ILE A 232 -10.49 13.86 -6.80
CA ILE A 232 -9.09 13.47 -6.54
C ILE A 232 -8.71 13.84 -5.11
N SER A 233 -8.29 12.84 -4.33
CA SER A 233 -8.03 12.95 -2.89
C SER A 233 -6.88 12.01 -2.52
N GLY A 234 -5.93 12.50 -1.71
CA GLY A 234 -4.89 11.67 -1.10
C GLY A 234 -5.42 10.55 -0.19
N GLU A 235 -6.69 10.59 0.22
CA GLU A 235 -7.35 9.49 0.95
C GLU A 235 -7.24 8.16 0.23
N LEU A 236 -7.26 8.20 -1.11
CA LEU A 236 -7.22 7.02 -1.96
C LEU A 236 -5.91 6.25 -1.74
N ILE A 237 -4.80 6.96 -1.56
CA ILE A 237 -3.48 6.38 -1.28
C ILE A 237 -3.50 5.64 0.06
N GLY A 238 -4.00 6.27 1.13
CA GLY A 238 -4.04 5.59 2.43
C GLY A 238 -5.07 4.44 2.49
N TYR A 239 -6.16 4.48 1.71
CA TYR A 239 -7.04 3.32 1.55
C TYR A 239 -6.34 2.19 0.78
N GLY A 240 -5.57 2.50 -0.26
CA GLY A 240 -4.71 1.52 -0.93
C GLY A 240 -3.70 0.89 0.04
N ALA A 241 -2.99 1.71 0.82
CA ALA A 241 -2.01 1.24 1.80
C ALA A 241 -2.65 0.37 2.89
N SER A 242 -3.89 0.67 3.29
CA SER A 242 -4.65 -0.13 4.26
C SER A 242 -4.97 -1.54 3.74
N PHE A 243 -4.84 -1.81 2.44
CA PHE A 243 -4.95 -3.16 1.88
C PHE A 243 -3.56 -3.76 1.61
N ALA A 244 -2.69 -3.02 0.94
CA ALA A 244 -1.40 -3.52 0.46
C ALA A 244 -0.44 -3.94 1.58
N LEU A 245 -0.35 -3.14 2.66
CA LEU A 245 0.56 -3.44 3.78
C LEU A 245 0.19 -4.75 4.50
N PRO A 246 -1.09 -4.98 4.91
CA PRO A 246 -1.53 -6.28 5.42
C PRO A 246 -1.24 -7.47 4.52
N VAL A 247 -1.47 -7.32 3.21
CA VAL A 247 -1.26 -8.42 2.25
C VAL A 247 0.22 -8.78 2.17
N ILE A 248 1.10 -7.79 2.06
CA ILE A 248 2.54 -8.03 2.02
C ILE A 248 3.04 -8.63 3.33
N LEU A 249 2.50 -8.22 4.48
CA LEU A 249 2.81 -8.86 5.76
C LEU A 249 2.48 -10.36 5.75
N ILE A 250 1.28 -10.73 5.26
CA ILE A 250 0.86 -12.15 5.19
C ILE A 250 1.76 -12.92 4.22
N ILE A 251 2.08 -12.34 3.06
CA ILE A 251 3.01 -12.94 2.10
C ILE A 251 4.37 -13.17 2.76
N SER A 252 4.88 -12.16 3.47
CA SER A 252 6.17 -12.23 4.15
C SER A 252 6.22 -13.39 5.16
N LEU A 253 5.16 -13.62 5.94
CA LEU A 253 5.09 -14.77 6.85
C LEU A 253 5.24 -16.11 6.14
N VAL A 254 4.66 -16.25 4.95
CA VAL A 254 4.77 -17.48 4.15
C VAL A 254 6.21 -17.63 3.66
N THR A 255 6.82 -16.57 3.15
CA THR A 255 8.18 -16.62 2.61
C THR A 255 9.25 -16.88 3.66
N THR A 256 9.08 -16.36 4.87
CA THR A 256 10.07 -16.56 5.95
C THR A 256 9.83 -17.83 6.75
N GLY A 257 8.79 -18.61 6.41
CA GLY A 257 8.40 -19.82 7.15
C GLY A 257 7.72 -19.55 8.49
N ALA A 258 7.60 -18.27 8.90
CA ALA A 258 6.98 -17.86 10.15
C ALA A 258 5.48 -18.19 10.23
N ILE A 259 4.83 -18.48 9.09
CA ILE A 259 3.45 -18.94 9.03
C ILE A 259 3.20 -20.26 9.80
N ALA A 260 4.23 -21.06 10.04
CA ALA A 260 4.11 -22.31 10.79
C ALA A 260 3.87 -22.10 12.30
N ASP A 261 4.21 -20.92 12.84
CA ASP A 261 4.00 -20.60 14.24
C ASP A 261 2.66 -19.88 14.45
N LEU A 262 1.72 -20.56 15.10
CA LEU A 262 0.39 -20.02 15.38
C LEU A 262 0.43 -18.70 16.16
N GLN A 263 1.37 -18.53 17.10
CA GLN A 263 1.48 -17.30 17.89
C GLN A 263 1.91 -16.14 17.00
N VAL A 264 2.91 -16.35 16.14
CA VAL A 264 3.37 -15.34 15.17
C VAL A 264 2.25 -14.96 14.21
N VAL A 265 1.49 -15.94 13.71
CA VAL A 265 0.33 -15.70 12.83
C VAL A 265 -0.74 -14.86 13.53
N ILE A 266 -1.10 -15.19 14.77
CA ILE A 266 -2.09 -14.42 15.54
C ILE A 266 -1.62 -12.96 15.72
N ILE A 267 -0.37 -12.77 16.17
CA ILE A 267 0.22 -11.44 16.38
C ILE A 267 0.21 -10.66 15.06
N ALA A 268 0.59 -11.30 13.95
CA ALA A 268 0.63 -10.68 12.64
C ALA A 268 -0.75 -10.30 12.11
N ILE A 269 -1.79 -11.12 12.30
CA ILE A 269 -3.17 -10.79 11.90
C ILE A 269 -3.66 -9.56 12.68
N PHE A 270 -3.47 -9.54 14.00
CA PHE A 270 -3.86 -8.37 14.79
C PHE A 270 -3.01 -7.14 14.46
N GLY A 271 -1.72 -7.31 14.18
CA GLY A 271 -0.86 -6.23 13.71
C GLY A 271 -1.25 -5.70 12.33
N ALA A 272 -1.69 -6.57 11.42
CA ALA A 272 -2.28 -6.16 10.15
C ALA A 272 -3.56 -5.34 10.36
N ILE A 273 -4.45 -5.77 11.26
CA ILE A 273 -5.63 -4.99 11.66
C ILE A 273 -5.23 -3.62 12.23
N ALA A 274 -4.19 -3.56 13.06
CA ALA A 274 -3.65 -2.31 13.59
C ALA A 274 -3.19 -1.37 12.46
N VAL A 275 -2.41 -1.87 11.49
CA VAL A 275 -1.97 -1.12 10.31
C VAL A 275 -3.15 -0.65 9.46
N MET A 276 -4.16 -1.51 9.24
CA MET A 276 -5.39 -1.15 8.52
C MET A 276 -6.10 0.03 9.18
N PHE A 277 -6.31 -0.02 10.50
CA PHE A 277 -6.97 1.05 11.23
C PHE A 277 -6.12 2.31 11.27
N ALA A 278 -4.80 2.21 11.45
CA ALA A 278 -3.89 3.36 11.41
C ALA A 278 -3.92 4.06 10.04
N ALA A 279 -3.68 3.32 8.95
CA ALA A 279 -3.71 3.86 7.59
C ALA A 279 -5.09 4.42 7.22
N GLY A 280 -6.17 3.71 7.58
CA GLY A 280 -7.54 4.18 7.40
C GLY A 280 -7.82 5.48 8.16
N THR A 281 -7.36 5.60 9.41
CA THR A 281 -7.49 6.82 10.23
C THR A 281 -6.74 7.99 9.61
N ALA A 282 -5.53 7.75 9.08
CA ALA A 282 -4.75 8.75 8.37
C ALA A 282 -5.51 9.27 7.13
N SER A 283 -6.08 8.37 6.32
CA SER A 283 -6.93 8.75 5.18
C SER A 283 -8.16 9.56 5.63
N TYR A 284 -8.89 9.08 6.64
CA TYR A 284 -10.10 9.75 7.10
C TYR A 284 -9.79 11.18 7.59
N THR A 285 -8.72 11.35 8.35
CA THR A 285 -8.30 12.66 8.86
C THR A 285 -7.79 13.57 7.75
N TYR A 286 -7.09 13.06 6.74
CA TYR A 286 -6.77 13.84 5.54
C TYR A 286 -8.03 14.37 4.83
N GLY A 287 -9.05 13.52 4.64
CA GLY A 287 -10.31 13.93 4.03
C GLY A 287 -10.98 15.06 4.80
N ARG A 288 -11.05 14.94 6.13
CA ARG A 288 -11.59 15.99 7.01
C ARG A 288 -10.75 17.26 7.02
N TRP A 289 -9.42 17.14 6.99
CA TRP A 289 -8.54 18.30 6.90
C TRP A 289 -8.73 19.04 5.58
N ARG A 290 -8.93 18.33 4.47
CA ARG A 290 -9.20 18.97 3.18
C ARG A 290 -10.43 19.88 3.23
N GLU A 291 -11.48 19.45 3.92
CA GLU A 291 -12.72 20.21 4.11
C GLU A 291 -12.55 21.39 5.07
N THR A 292 -11.92 21.14 6.23
CA THR A 292 -11.90 22.10 7.36
C THR A 292 -10.67 23.00 7.37
N LYS A 293 -9.59 22.60 6.71
CA LYS A 293 -8.24 23.19 6.76
C LYS A 293 -7.68 23.37 8.17
N ALA A 294 -8.24 22.65 9.15
CA ALA A 294 -7.81 22.73 10.54
C ALA A 294 -6.47 21.99 10.75
N ILE A 295 -5.44 22.72 11.19
CA ILE A 295 -4.09 22.18 11.43
C ILE A 295 -4.09 20.92 12.33
N PRO A 296 -4.85 20.86 13.45
CA PRO A 296 -4.88 19.66 14.29
C PRO A 296 -5.31 18.40 13.52
N THR A 297 -6.22 18.54 12.56
CA THR A 297 -6.68 17.43 11.73
C THR A 297 -5.60 16.95 10.75
N ALA A 298 -4.79 17.87 10.20
CA ALA A 298 -3.62 17.51 9.40
C ALA A 298 -2.55 16.79 10.22
N LEU A 299 -2.32 17.23 11.46
CA LEU A 299 -1.36 16.59 12.35
C LEU A 299 -1.82 15.17 12.72
N LEU A 300 -3.11 14.93 12.92
CA LEU A 300 -3.64 13.57 13.10
C LEU A 300 -3.35 12.67 11.90
N MET A 301 -3.47 13.17 10.67
CA MET A 301 -3.07 12.39 9.48
C MET A 301 -1.61 11.96 9.56
N ILE A 302 -0.70 12.88 9.87
CA ILE A 302 0.74 12.60 9.98
C ILE A 302 1.00 11.56 11.08
N ILE A 303 0.39 11.74 12.24
CA ILE A 303 0.48 10.81 13.39
C ILE A 303 0.12 9.38 12.98
N PHE A 304 -1.06 9.19 12.39
CA PHE A 304 -1.53 7.84 12.04
C PHE A 304 -0.78 7.25 10.85
N GLY A 305 -0.30 8.09 9.92
CA GLY A 305 0.61 7.66 8.87
C GLY A 305 1.94 7.13 9.44
N SER A 306 2.55 7.89 10.36
CA SER A 306 3.78 7.47 11.05
C SER A 306 3.60 6.19 11.84
N PHE A 307 2.48 6.04 12.57
CA PHE A 307 2.18 4.78 13.24
C PHE A 307 2.02 3.60 12.28
N ALA A 308 1.30 3.78 11.17
CA ALA A 308 1.11 2.70 10.19
C ALA A 308 2.44 2.21 9.59
N VAL A 309 3.32 3.15 9.21
CA VAL A 309 4.63 2.81 8.64
C VAL A 309 5.56 2.22 9.69
N GLY A 310 5.64 2.83 10.89
CA GLY A 310 6.47 2.31 12.00
C GLY A 310 6.09 0.88 12.39
N GLN A 311 4.78 0.64 12.57
CA GLN A 311 4.23 -0.67 12.86
C GLN A 311 4.57 -1.69 11.75
N ALA A 312 4.35 -1.34 10.49
CA ALA A 312 4.61 -2.25 9.36
C ALA A 312 6.09 -2.60 9.22
N VAL A 313 6.98 -1.60 9.23
CA VAL A 313 8.43 -1.80 9.11
C VAL A 313 8.98 -2.60 10.30
N GLY A 314 8.51 -2.29 11.50
CA GLY A 314 8.86 -3.04 12.70
C GLY A 314 8.45 -4.51 12.61
N MET A 315 7.24 -4.79 12.13
CA MET A 315 6.78 -6.17 11.91
C MET A 315 7.61 -6.89 10.85
N PHE A 316 7.88 -6.25 9.70
CA PHE A 316 8.73 -6.83 8.65
C PHE A 316 10.12 -7.23 9.18
N ALA A 317 10.72 -6.40 10.02
CA ALA A 317 12.03 -6.69 10.60
C ALA A 317 12.01 -7.83 11.63
N ASN A 318 10.92 -7.98 12.40
CA ASN A 318 10.79 -9.04 13.39
C ASN A 318 10.36 -10.40 12.80
N ILE A 319 9.82 -10.42 11.58
CA ILE A 319 9.56 -11.68 10.84
C ILE A 319 10.71 -12.08 9.91
N GLY A 320 11.83 -11.33 9.92
CA GLY A 320 13.05 -11.65 9.18
C GLY A 320 13.12 -11.13 7.74
N VAL A 321 12.26 -10.18 7.36
CA VAL A 321 12.28 -9.56 6.03
C VAL A 321 13.32 -8.45 5.94
N PHE A 322 13.45 -7.65 7.00
CA PHE A 322 14.50 -6.66 7.17
C PHE A 322 15.41 -7.06 8.34
N THR A 323 16.56 -6.42 8.46
CA THR A 323 17.39 -6.57 9.66
C THR A 323 16.61 -6.08 10.89
N THR A 324 16.49 -6.93 11.91
CA THR A 324 15.67 -6.67 13.11
C THR A 324 16.02 -5.34 13.77
N VAL A 325 17.33 -5.08 13.95
CA VAL A 325 17.83 -3.82 14.52
C VAL A 325 17.30 -2.61 13.74
N THR A 326 17.47 -2.59 12.42
CA THR A 326 17.04 -1.46 11.57
C THR A 326 15.54 -1.20 11.68
N GLY A 327 14.72 -2.24 11.63
CA GLY A 327 13.26 -2.03 11.70
C GLY A 327 12.76 -1.65 13.08
N VAL A 328 13.37 -2.14 14.16
CA VAL A 328 13.02 -1.73 15.54
C VAL A 328 13.42 -0.27 15.78
N TYR A 329 14.57 0.19 15.27
CA TYR A 329 14.95 1.60 15.29
C TYR A 329 13.98 2.47 14.48
N PHE A 330 13.58 2.01 13.28
CA PHE A 330 12.63 2.74 12.45
C PHE A 330 11.28 2.86 13.15
N ASP A 331 10.76 1.76 13.71
CA ASP A 331 9.52 1.75 14.49
C ASP A 331 9.60 2.71 15.68
N LEU A 332 10.69 2.64 16.46
CA LEU A 332 10.92 3.57 17.57
C LEU A 332 10.78 5.02 17.09
N ILE A 333 11.55 5.42 16.08
CA ILE A 333 11.57 6.80 15.56
C ILE A 333 10.19 7.23 15.06
N ALA A 334 9.52 6.39 14.26
CA ALA A 334 8.24 6.70 13.67
C ALA A 334 7.12 6.80 14.73
N SER A 335 7.08 5.85 15.65
CA SER A 335 6.09 5.75 16.72
C SER A 335 6.31 6.84 17.79
N SER A 336 7.56 7.13 18.18
CA SER A 336 7.85 8.24 19.10
C SER A 336 7.58 9.60 18.47
N PHE A 337 7.86 9.77 17.17
CA PHE A 337 7.51 11.00 16.46
C PHE A 337 5.99 11.23 16.46
N ALA A 338 5.20 10.19 16.17
CA ALA A 338 3.75 10.27 16.21
C ALA A 338 3.24 10.67 17.62
N LEU A 339 3.80 10.09 18.68
CA LEU A 339 3.44 10.45 20.06
C LEU A 339 3.80 11.90 20.41
N ILE A 340 4.94 12.40 19.98
CA ILE A 340 5.32 13.80 20.20
C ILE A 340 4.40 14.75 19.46
N VAL A 341 4.08 14.47 18.20
CA VAL A 341 3.11 15.29 17.46
C VAL A 341 1.73 15.24 18.13
N PHE A 342 1.35 14.11 18.73
CA PHE A 342 0.15 14.02 19.57
C PHE A 342 0.21 14.97 20.77
N THR A 343 1.35 15.04 21.46
CA THR A 343 1.58 15.97 22.56
C THR A 343 1.47 17.42 22.09
N VAL A 344 2.04 17.77 20.93
CA VAL A 344 1.89 19.09 20.31
C VAL A 344 0.41 19.42 20.07
N VAL A 345 -0.35 18.49 19.46
CA VAL A 345 -1.78 18.65 19.21
C VAL A 345 -2.55 18.87 20.51
N ALA A 346 -2.22 18.13 21.57
CA ALA A 346 -2.87 18.30 22.87
C ALA A 346 -2.59 19.66 23.51
N PHE A 347 -1.36 20.19 23.42
CA PHE A 347 -1.04 21.55 23.86
C PHE A 347 -1.82 22.61 23.09
N LEU A 348 -1.89 22.48 21.76
CA LEU A 348 -2.66 23.38 20.91
C LEU A 348 -4.15 23.35 21.26
N ALA A 349 -4.71 22.14 21.50
CA ALA A 349 -6.09 21.96 21.91
C ALA A 349 -6.38 22.55 23.30
N ALA A 350 -5.40 22.50 24.21
CA ALA A 350 -5.51 23.10 25.55
C ALA A 350 -5.29 24.63 25.56
N GLY A 351 -4.90 25.24 24.42
CA GLY A 351 -4.71 26.69 24.27
C GLY A 351 -3.28 27.19 24.46
N TYR A 352 -2.32 26.30 24.71
CA TYR A 352 -0.91 26.65 24.99
C TYR A 352 -0.08 26.73 23.70
N ARG A 353 -0.33 27.74 22.85
CA ARG A 353 0.28 27.84 21.52
C ARG A 353 1.80 28.02 21.53
N THR A 354 2.33 28.85 22.43
CA THR A 354 3.77 29.13 22.54
C THR A 354 4.55 27.94 23.10
N SER A 355 3.95 27.15 23.99
CA SER A 355 4.59 25.97 24.60
C SER A 355 4.49 24.71 23.73
N ALA A 356 3.72 24.74 22.64
CA ALA A 356 3.50 23.57 21.78
C ALA A 356 4.78 23.08 21.07
N SER A 357 5.83 23.90 20.97
CA SER A 357 7.13 23.49 20.41
C SER A 357 8.04 22.77 21.40
N ILE A 358 7.80 22.90 22.72
CA ILE A 358 8.65 22.33 23.77
C ILE A 358 8.82 20.80 23.62
N PRO A 359 7.75 20.01 23.37
CA PRO A 359 7.89 18.57 23.18
C PRO A 359 8.85 18.20 22.04
N VAL A 360 8.83 18.96 20.94
CA VAL A 360 9.68 18.74 19.77
C VAL A 360 11.13 19.09 20.07
N ILE A 361 11.37 20.22 20.76
CA ILE A 361 12.70 20.68 21.15
C ILE A 361 13.41 19.68 22.06
N ILE A 362 12.66 19.02 22.97
CA ILE A 362 13.20 17.99 23.87
C ILE A 362 13.40 16.66 23.11
N TYR A 363 12.45 16.31 22.24
CA TYR A 363 12.46 15.04 21.52
C TYR A 363 13.60 14.91 20.51
N ILE A 364 13.81 15.92 19.66
CA ILE A 364 14.76 15.82 18.53
C ILE A 364 16.18 15.47 18.99
N PRO A 365 16.79 16.16 19.97
CA PRO A 365 18.12 15.80 20.44
C PRO A 365 18.16 14.38 21.05
N THR A 366 17.11 14.01 21.80
CA THR A 366 17.03 12.70 22.45
C THR A 366 17.02 11.56 21.43
N ILE A 367 16.15 11.66 20.42
CA ILE A 367 16.04 10.59 19.41
C ILE A 367 17.28 10.52 18.51
N ILE A 368 17.95 11.65 18.23
CA ILE A 368 19.22 11.66 17.49
C ILE A 368 20.30 10.90 18.28
N LEU A 369 20.44 11.17 19.59
CA LEU A 369 21.43 10.49 20.43
C LEU A 369 21.16 8.98 20.53
N ILE A 370 19.88 8.58 20.65
CA ILE A 370 19.50 7.17 20.65
C ILE A 370 19.81 6.53 19.28
N ALA A 371 19.48 7.20 18.17
CA ALA A 371 19.73 6.69 16.81
C ALA A 371 21.23 6.56 16.48
N GLN A 372 22.08 7.43 17.04
CA GLN A 372 23.54 7.35 16.87
C GLN A 372 24.18 6.09 17.48
N ARG A 373 23.43 5.34 18.31
CA ARG A 373 23.88 4.06 18.86
C ARG A 373 23.66 2.88 17.93
N TYR A 374 22.96 3.07 16.81
CA TYR A 374 22.86 2.02 15.80
C TYR A 374 24.28 1.56 15.38
N PRO A 375 24.57 0.24 15.35
CA PRO A 375 23.61 -0.88 15.35
C PRO A 375 23.40 -1.59 16.72
N ASP A 376 23.73 -0.98 17.85
CA ASP A 376 23.45 -1.57 19.16
C ASP A 376 21.94 -1.81 19.35
N PRO A 377 21.49 -2.83 20.10
CA PRO A 377 20.06 -3.02 20.38
C PRO A 377 19.41 -1.76 20.98
N VAL A 378 18.15 -1.48 20.61
CA VAL A 378 17.41 -0.30 21.10
C VAL A 378 17.30 -0.28 22.63
N SER A 379 17.22 -1.45 23.25
CA SER A 379 17.28 -1.63 24.71
C SER A 379 18.53 -1.00 25.32
N VAL A 380 19.70 -1.29 24.75
CA VAL A 380 21.02 -0.76 25.16
C VAL A 380 21.12 0.74 24.89
N ALA A 381 20.68 1.18 23.71
CA ALA A 381 20.67 2.59 23.35
C ALA A 381 19.79 3.42 24.30
N PHE A 382 18.62 2.90 24.65
CA PHE A 382 17.70 3.55 25.59
C PHE A 382 18.29 3.60 27.01
N LEU A 383 18.87 2.50 27.51
CA LEU A 383 19.49 2.45 28.84
C LEU A 383 20.68 3.41 28.96
N THR A 384 21.44 3.60 27.88
CA THR A 384 22.56 4.54 27.85
C THR A 384 22.11 5.99 28.06
N TYR A 385 20.95 6.36 27.51
CA TYR A 385 20.36 7.70 27.62
C TYR A 385 19.07 7.70 28.45
N TRP A 386 18.97 6.83 29.47
CA TRP A 386 17.73 6.58 30.19
C TRP A 386 17.08 7.84 30.78
N TYR A 387 17.88 8.82 31.21
CA TYR A 387 17.40 10.08 31.76
C TYR A 387 16.69 10.96 30.72
N LEU A 388 17.19 10.99 29.47
CA LEU A 388 16.52 11.63 28.35
C LEU A 388 15.31 10.80 27.89
N GLY A 389 15.46 9.47 27.86
CA GLY A 389 14.40 8.53 27.55
C GLY A 389 13.19 8.70 28.46
N LEU A 390 13.38 8.78 29.78
CA LEU A 390 12.32 9.03 30.76
C LEU A 390 11.64 10.39 30.55
N THR A 391 12.42 11.42 30.22
CA THR A 391 11.87 12.75 29.93
C THR A 391 10.94 12.71 28.72
N VAL A 392 11.36 12.02 27.65
CA VAL A 392 10.54 11.81 26.46
C VAL A 392 9.31 10.93 26.75
N MET A 393 9.46 9.88 27.56
CA MET A 393 8.33 9.05 27.99
C MET A 393 7.28 9.87 28.76
N ALA A 394 7.70 10.77 29.66
CA ALA A 394 6.79 11.67 30.36
C ALA A 394 6.01 12.56 29.38
N LEU A 395 6.64 13.02 28.30
CA LEU A 395 5.97 13.79 27.25
C LEU A 395 4.92 12.96 26.49
N PHE A 396 5.08 11.64 26.36
CA PHE A 396 4.08 10.78 25.72
C PHE A 396 2.80 10.65 26.55
N PHE A 397 2.91 10.65 27.89
CA PHE A 397 1.73 10.57 28.78
C PHE A 397 0.97 11.90 28.89
N LEU A 398 1.61 13.03 28.60
CA LEU A 398 0.99 14.34 28.69
C LEU A 398 -0.32 14.50 27.87
N PRO A 399 -0.41 14.07 26.59
CA PRO A 399 -1.65 14.13 25.84
C PRO A 399 -2.77 13.29 26.47
N VAL A 400 -2.47 12.16 27.13
CA VAL A 400 -3.46 11.36 27.87
C VAL A 400 -4.11 12.21 28.98
N ILE A 401 -3.31 12.95 29.74
CA ILE A 401 -3.78 13.83 30.81
C ILE A 401 -4.63 14.96 30.24
N LEU A 402 -4.14 15.65 29.21
CA LEU A 402 -4.83 16.79 28.60
C LEU A 402 -6.17 16.40 27.96
N PHE A 403 -6.22 15.28 27.23
CA PHE A 403 -7.47 14.77 26.67
C PHE A 403 -8.44 14.30 27.76
N SER A 404 -7.96 13.71 28.86
CA SER A 404 -8.78 13.34 30.01
C SER A 404 -9.40 14.56 30.71
N ILE A 405 -8.64 15.64 30.87
CA ILE A 405 -9.14 16.92 31.40
C ILE A 405 -10.19 17.50 30.45
N THR A 406 -9.92 17.49 29.15
CA THR A 406 -10.84 17.98 28.11
C THR A 406 -12.16 17.22 28.13
N TRP A 407 -12.10 15.89 28.22
CA TRP A 407 -13.27 15.04 28.39
C TRP A 407 -14.08 15.43 29.63
N ARG A 408 -13.44 15.58 30.80
CA ARG A 408 -14.15 15.97 32.04
C ARG A 408 -14.87 17.31 31.89
N ARG A 409 -14.23 18.29 31.23
CA ARG A 409 -14.84 19.60 30.95
C ARG A 409 -16.05 19.46 30.02
N MET A 410 -15.91 18.75 28.90
CA MET A 410 -17.02 18.53 27.95
C MET A 410 -18.18 17.73 28.57
N LYS A 411 -17.88 16.74 29.41
CA LYS A 411 -18.88 15.96 30.15
C LYS A 411 -19.68 16.86 31.09
N LYS A 412 -19.02 17.71 31.88
CA LYS A 412 -19.68 18.68 32.77
C LYS A 412 -20.55 19.69 32.00
N ALA A 413 -20.09 20.12 30.83
CA ALA A 413 -20.82 21.07 29.98
C ALA A 413 -21.95 20.43 29.15
N GLY A 414 -22.14 19.11 29.20
CA GLY A 414 -23.15 18.42 28.39
C GLY A 414 -22.88 18.50 26.87
N ALA A 415 -21.65 18.79 26.46
CA ALA A 415 -21.31 19.01 25.06
C ALA A 415 -21.43 17.72 24.23
N ALA A 416 -21.90 17.86 22.98
CA ALA A 416 -21.85 16.78 21.99
C ALA A 416 -20.39 16.45 21.62
N GLY A 417 -20.09 15.20 21.23
CA GLY A 417 -18.71 14.80 20.92
C GLY A 417 -17.84 14.54 22.15
N ARG A 418 -18.43 14.53 23.36
CA ARG A 418 -17.70 14.36 24.63
C ARG A 418 -16.95 13.04 24.74
N SER A 419 -17.36 11.96 24.07
CA SER A 419 -16.62 10.68 24.21
C SER A 419 -15.31 10.66 23.41
N ARG A 420 -15.12 11.57 22.45
CA ARG A 420 -13.94 11.57 21.58
C ARG A 420 -12.65 11.85 22.34
N PRO A 421 -12.53 12.89 23.18
CA PRO A 421 -11.30 13.10 23.96
C PRO A 421 -11.01 11.92 24.90
N LEU A 422 -12.03 11.28 25.47
CA LEU A 422 -11.84 10.08 26.29
C LEU A 422 -11.27 8.92 25.45
N GLY A 423 -11.84 8.65 24.28
CA GLY A 423 -11.33 7.63 23.37
C GLY A 423 -9.88 7.90 22.93
N MET A 424 -9.54 9.16 22.65
CA MET A 424 -8.14 9.54 22.35
C MET A 424 -7.19 9.28 23.52
N ALA A 425 -7.60 9.63 24.74
CA ALA A 425 -6.81 9.38 25.94
C ALA A 425 -6.62 7.88 26.20
N LEU A 426 -7.68 7.09 26.09
CA LEU A 426 -7.64 5.63 26.29
C LEU A 426 -6.78 4.95 25.22
N GLY A 427 -6.97 5.30 23.94
CA GLY A 427 -6.16 4.75 22.85
C GLY A 427 -4.68 5.04 23.04
N LEU A 428 -4.33 6.28 23.41
CA LEU A 428 -2.94 6.67 23.70
C LEU A 428 -2.37 5.90 24.89
N LEU A 429 -3.14 5.81 25.99
CA LEU A 429 -2.70 5.11 27.18
C LEU A 429 -2.43 3.63 26.88
N ILE A 430 -3.36 2.95 26.19
CA ILE A 430 -3.21 1.55 25.78
C ILE A 430 -1.99 1.40 24.87
N TYR A 431 -1.82 2.26 23.87
CA TYR A 431 -0.69 2.20 22.94
C TYR A 431 0.64 2.37 23.67
N ILE A 432 0.78 3.39 24.51
CA ILE A 432 2.02 3.70 25.23
C ILE A 432 2.39 2.57 26.19
N LEU A 433 1.41 2.06 26.96
CA LEU A 433 1.64 1.01 27.95
C LEU A 433 1.98 -0.35 27.32
N ILE A 434 1.55 -0.60 26.08
CA ILE A 434 1.84 -1.84 25.37
C ILE A 434 3.12 -1.69 24.55
N ARG A 435 3.13 -0.77 23.59
CA ARG A 435 4.18 -0.71 22.56
C ARG A 435 5.53 -0.36 23.16
N PHE A 436 5.61 0.67 24.00
CA PHE A 436 6.90 1.21 24.42
C PHE A 436 7.69 0.27 25.34
N PRO A 437 7.09 -0.36 26.36
CA PRO A 437 7.78 -1.36 27.17
C PRO A 437 8.22 -2.56 26.33
N LEU A 438 7.36 -3.06 25.43
CA LEU A 438 7.67 -4.23 24.62
C LEU A 438 8.74 -3.95 23.55
N LEU A 439 8.81 -2.72 23.02
CA LEU A 439 9.88 -2.32 22.10
C LEU A 439 11.27 -2.33 22.75
N LEU A 440 11.35 -2.12 24.07
CA LEU A 440 12.60 -2.18 24.84
C LEU A 440 12.99 -3.60 25.23
N LEU A 441 12.11 -4.59 25.03
CA LEU A 441 12.38 -5.99 25.30
C LEU A 441 12.75 -6.71 24.01
N GLU A 442 13.71 -7.61 24.09
CA GLU A 442 14.09 -8.45 22.96
C GLU A 442 13.21 -9.70 22.93
N PHE A 443 12.52 -9.90 21.80
CA PHE A 443 11.73 -11.09 21.55
C PHE A 443 12.42 -11.95 20.48
N PRO A 444 12.44 -13.28 20.64
CA PRO A 444 13.05 -14.18 19.64
C PRO A 444 12.24 -14.25 18.33
N TYR A 445 10.96 -13.85 18.37
CA TYR A 445 10.03 -13.84 17.24
C TYR A 445 9.25 -12.52 17.24
N LEU A 446 8.23 -12.42 16.39
CA LEU A 446 7.36 -11.25 16.31
C LEU A 446 6.84 -10.82 17.68
N ASP A 447 7.22 -9.60 18.09
CA ASP A 447 6.85 -9.01 19.37
C ASP A 447 5.30 -8.96 19.54
N PRO A 448 4.75 -9.53 20.63
CA PRO A 448 3.31 -9.50 20.93
C PRO A 448 2.70 -8.10 20.94
N GLY A 449 3.50 -7.08 21.22
CA GLY A 449 3.12 -5.68 21.19
C GLY A 449 2.59 -5.26 19.83
N TYR A 450 3.06 -5.85 18.73
CA TYR A 450 2.53 -5.56 17.40
C TYR A 450 1.07 -6.00 17.22
N GLY A 451 0.65 -7.09 17.86
CA GLY A 451 -0.75 -7.55 17.84
C GLY A 451 -1.61 -6.78 18.85
N LEU A 452 -1.12 -6.62 20.08
CA LEU A 452 -1.89 -6.04 21.18
C LEU A 452 -2.30 -4.58 20.94
N VAL A 453 -1.48 -3.80 20.22
CA VAL A 453 -1.83 -2.40 19.89
C VAL A 453 -3.02 -2.26 18.94
N ALA A 454 -3.51 -3.34 18.32
CA ALA A 454 -4.75 -3.32 17.54
C ALA A 454 -5.93 -2.75 18.35
N ALA A 455 -6.01 -3.07 19.65
CA ALA A 455 -7.03 -2.51 20.54
C ALA A 455 -6.94 -0.97 20.62
N ALA A 456 -5.73 -0.41 20.71
CA ALA A 456 -5.53 1.04 20.71
C ALA A 456 -5.99 1.69 19.40
N PHE A 457 -5.63 1.10 18.24
CA PHE A 457 -6.03 1.64 16.94
C PHE A 457 -7.53 1.53 16.66
N VAL A 458 -8.19 0.49 17.13
CA VAL A 458 -9.65 0.38 17.10
C VAL A 458 -10.28 1.52 17.91
N VAL A 459 -9.81 1.75 19.14
CA VAL A 459 -10.31 2.84 20.00
C VAL A 459 -10.07 4.20 19.34
N PHE A 460 -8.89 4.44 18.75
CA PHE A 460 -8.60 5.65 17.99
C PHE A 460 -9.56 5.85 16.83
N TRP A 461 -9.75 4.82 16.00
CA TRP A 461 -10.64 4.88 14.85
C TRP A 461 -12.08 5.21 15.26
N LEU A 462 -12.62 4.52 16.26
CA LEU A 462 -13.97 4.78 16.78
C LEU A 462 -14.11 6.20 17.35
N SER A 463 -13.07 6.70 17.99
CA SER A 463 -13.04 8.03 18.59
C SER A 463 -13.06 9.12 17.53
N ILE A 464 -12.16 9.02 16.54
CA ILE A 464 -11.98 10.02 15.49
C ILE A 464 -13.16 10.04 14.52
N THR A 465 -13.73 8.88 14.22
CA THR A 465 -14.94 8.78 13.38
C THR A 465 -16.22 9.14 14.14
N GLY A 466 -16.15 9.37 15.45
CA GLY A 466 -17.29 9.72 16.30
C GLY A 466 -18.29 8.59 16.49
N ARG A 467 -17.88 7.34 16.23
CA ARG A 467 -18.72 6.14 16.40
C ARG A 467 -18.81 5.67 17.85
N LEU A 468 -17.89 6.14 18.71
CA LEU A 468 -17.88 5.88 20.15
C LEU A 468 -19.07 6.47 20.92
N GLU A 469 -19.94 7.26 20.27
CA GLU A 469 -21.16 7.85 20.88
C GLU A 469 -22.45 7.14 20.45
N ARG A 470 -22.36 6.18 19.54
CA ARG A 470 -23.47 5.32 19.10
C ARG A 470 -23.35 3.99 19.81
#